data_AF-A0A2N2NTQ1-F1
#
_entry.id   AF-A0A2N2NTQ1-F1
#
_cell.length_a   1.000
_cell.length_b   1.000
_cell.length_c   1.000
_cell.angle_alpha   90.00
_cell.angle_beta   90.00
_cell.angle_gamma   90.00
#
_symmetry.space_group_name_H-M   'P 1'
#
loop_
_entity.id
_entity.type
_entity.pdbx_description
1 polymer ?
#
loop_
_entity_poly.entity_id
_entity_poly.type
_entity_poly.pdbx_seq_one_letter_code
_entity_poly.pdbx_strand_id
1 'polypeptide(L)' 'MVEVVLHPKIPEYPEEALREALVNAVVHRDYSQYVLGSQVQIEMYANRLEIISPGGLFGPVSLSNL' A
#
# COMPACT_ATOMS: atom_id res chain seq x y z
N MET A 1 -11.75 -13.19 -38.45
CA MET A 1 -10.70 -12.59 -37.62
C MET A 1 -11.38 -11.50 -36.81
N VAL A 2 -11.42 -11.61 -35.48
CA VAL A 2 -12.04 -10.60 -34.61
C VAL A 2 -10.92 -9.69 -34.13
N GLU A 3 -10.97 -8.41 -34.47
CA GLU A 3 -10.07 -7.41 -33.88
C GLU A 3 -10.42 -7.27 -32.40
N VAL A 4 -9.48 -7.67 -31.55
CA VAL A 4 -9.56 -7.42 -30.12
C VAL A 4 -9.29 -5.93 -29.92
N VAL A 5 -10.35 -5.16 -29.72
CA VAL A 5 -10.25 -3.77 -29.28
C VAL A 5 -9.70 -3.77 -27.86
N LEU A 6 -8.38 -3.63 -27.74
CA LEU A 6 -7.70 -3.42 -26.47
C LEU A 6 -8.08 -2.02 -25.99
N HIS A 7 -9.11 -1.95 -25.15
CA HIS A 7 -9.37 -0.75 -24.37
C HIS A 7 -8.13 -0.51 -23.52
N PRO A 8 -7.41 0.61 -23.67
CA PRO A 8 -6.28 0.90 -22.80
C PRO A 8 -6.81 0.97 -21.38
N LYS A 9 -6.51 -0.05 -20.58
CA LYS A 9 -6.73 -0.04 -19.14
C LYS A 9 -5.73 0.96 -18.57
N ILE A 10 -6.12 2.22 -18.54
CA ILE A 10 -5.39 3.24 -17.79
C ILE A 10 -5.57 2.86 -16.31
N PRO A 11 -4.50 2.51 -15.58
CA PRO A 11 -4.62 2.19 -14.17
C PRO A 11 -5.09 3.44 -13.41
N GLU A 12 -5.96 3.25 -12.42
CA GLU A 12 -6.50 4.34 -11.59
C GLU A 12 -5.40 5.09 -10.81
N TYR A 13 -4.26 4.43 -10.58
CA TYR A 13 -3.10 4.97 -9.92
C TYR A 13 -1.85 4.77 -10.78
N PRO A 14 -0.88 5.70 -10.77
CA PRO A 14 0.41 5.49 -11.39
C PRO A 14 1.08 4.23 -10.83
N GLU A 15 1.57 3.36 -11.71
CA GLU A 15 2.19 2.09 -11.30
C GLU A 15 3.39 2.31 -10.38
N GLU A 16 4.20 3.35 -10.65
CA GLU A 16 5.37 3.71 -9.84
C GLU A 16 4.97 4.10 -8.42
N ALA A 17 3.91 4.91 -8.26
CA ALA A 17 3.43 5.32 -6.95
C ALA A 17 2.91 4.13 -6.14
N LEU A 18 2.17 3.21 -6.78
CA LEU A 18 1.69 2.00 -6.13
C LEU A 18 2.84 1.09 -5.70
N ARG A 19 3.84 0.91 -6.59
CA ARG A 19 5.03 0.11 -6.33
C ARG A 19 5.79 0.65 -5.12
N GLU A 20 6.07 1.95 -5.10
CA GLU A 20 6.79 2.60 -4.01
C GLU A 20 6.04 2.48 -2.68
N ALA A 21 4.72 2.71 -2.70
CA ALA A 21 3.89 2.60 -1.50
C ALA A 21 3.86 1.16 -0.95
N LEU A 22 3.78 0.15 -1.82
CA LEU A 22 3.85 -1.26 -1.43
C LEU A 22 5.23 -1.66 -0.89
N VAL A 23 6.30 -1.21 -1.54
CA VAL A 23 7.67 -1.48 -1.10
C VAL A 23 7.89 -0.88 0.29
N ASN A 24 7.51 0.37 0.49
CA ASN A 24 7.61 1.03 1.80
C ASN A 24 6.81 0.29 2.87
N ALA A 25 5.60 -0.16 2.53
CA ALA A 25 4.76 -0.90 3.46
C ALA A 25 5.36 -2.25 3.90
N VAL A 26 5.99 -2.98 2.97
CA VAL A 26 6.61 -4.31 3.22
C VAL A 26 7.96 -4.19 3.91
N VAL A 27 8.79 -3.23 3.49
CA VAL A 27 10.14 -3.00 4.04
C VAL A 27 10.08 -2.49 5.46
N HIS A 28 9.14 -1.59 5.77
CA HIS A 28 8.98 -1.02 7.10
C HIS A 28 8.04 -1.80 8.02
N ARG A 29 7.54 -2.95 7.57
CA ARG A 29 6.70 -3.82 8.40
C ARG A 29 7.45 -4.27 9.65
N ASP A 30 6.78 -4.24 10.81
CA ASP A 30 7.32 -4.86 12.02
C ASP A 30 7.19 -6.39 11.94
N TYR A 31 8.34 -7.07 11.86
CA TYR A 31 8.45 -8.54 11.89
C TYR A 31 8.72 -9.09 13.30
N SER A 32 8.59 -8.26 14.33
CA SER A 32 8.80 -8.68 15.71
C SER A 32 7.76 -9.70 16.17
N GLN A 33 8.14 -10.47 17.19
CA GLN A 33 7.27 -11.43 17.87
C GLN A 33 5.99 -10.83 18.46
N TYR A 34 5.96 -9.52 18.68
CA TYR A 34 4.81 -8.80 19.20
C TYR A 34 3.73 -8.54 18.15
N VAL A 35 4.09 -8.61 16.87
CA VAL A 35 3.22 -8.28 15.73
C VAL A 35 3.06 -9.48 14.78
N LEU A 36 3.59 -10.64 15.20
CA LEU A 36 3.53 -11.91 14.50
C LEU A 36 2.06 -12.32 14.29
N GLY A 37 1.61 -12.30 13.03
CA GLY A 37 0.21 -12.55 12.63
C GLY A 37 -0.51 -11.34 12.04
N SER A 38 0.02 -10.12 12.20
CA SER A 38 -0.51 -8.94 11.53
C SER A 38 0.15 -8.75 10.16
N GLN A 39 -0.64 -8.49 9.12
CA GLN A 39 -0.17 -8.35 7.72
C GLN A 39 -0.30 -6.91 7.22
N VAL A 40 0.44 -6.56 6.18
CA VAL A 40 0.16 -5.32 5.42
C VAL A 40 -1.24 -5.46 4.83
N GLN A 41 -2.12 -4.53 5.18
CA GLN A 41 -3.51 -4.51 4.73
C GLN A 41 -3.67 -3.47 3.63
N ILE A 42 -4.30 -3.88 2.55
CA ILE A 42 -4.55 -3.03 1.39
C ILE A 42 -6.07 -2.90 1.26
N GLU A 43 -6.57 -1.68 1.37
CA GLU A 43 -7.99 -1.37 1.26
C GLU A 43 -8.24 -0.47 0.05
N MET A 44 -9.10 -0.94 -0.85
CA MET A 44 -9.51 -0.20 -2.03
C MET A 44 -10.91 0.37 -1.82
N TYR A 45 -11.00 1.70 -1.90
CA TYR A 45 -12.26 2.44 -1.90
C TYR A 45 -12.49 3.04 -3.29
N ALA A 46 -13.73 3.43 -3.58
CA ALA A 46 -14.09 4.03 -4.86
C ALA A 46 -13.33 5.33 -5.20
N ASN A 47 -12.72 5.98 -4.20
CA ASN A 47 -12.02 7.26 -4.36
C ASN A 47 -10.58 7.26 -3.81
N ARG A 48 -10.10 6.15 -3.23
CA ARG A 48 -8.76 6.09 -2.64
C ARG A 48 -8.28 4.67 -2.42
N LEU A 49 -6.97 4.51 -2.33
CA LEU A 49 -6.29 3.30 -1.89
C LEU A 49 -5.61 3.59 -0.55
N GLU A 50 -5.86 2.74 0.45
CA GLU A 50 -5.17 2.79 1.74
C GLU A 50 -4.25 1.57 1.89
N ILE A 51 -3.00 1.81 2.29
CA ILE A 51 -2.03 0.76 2.58
C ILE A 51 -1.63 0.92 4.05
N ILE A 52 -1.99 -0.07 4.87
CA ILE A 52 -1.83 -0.05 6.32
C ILE A 52 -0.78 -1.09 6.68
N SER A 53 0.37 -0.65 7.20
CA SER A 53 1.42 -1.54 7.68
C SER A 53 1.26 -1.83 9.18
N PRO A 54 1.43 -3.08 9.61
CA PRO A 54 1.41 -3.42 11.02
C PRO A 54 2.76 -3.08 11.66
N GLY A 55 2.69 -2.50 12.86
CA GLY A 55 3.79 -1.76 13.46
C GLY A 55 3.46 -0.28 13.39
N GLY A 56 2.92 0.27 14.49
CA GLY A 56 2.73 1.71 14.63
C GLY A 56 4.07 2.44 14.51
N LEU A 57 4.02 3.78 14.48
CA LEU A 57 5.21 4.62 14.43
C LEU A 57 6.17 4.24 15.59
N PHE A 58 7.28 3.55 15.27
CA PHE A 58 8.32 3.27 16.24
C PHE A 58 9.19 4.52 16.40
N GLY A 59 9.12 5.15 17.58
CA GLY A 59 9.83 6.40 17.92
C GLY A 59 8.87 7.56 18.18
N PRO A 60 9.37 8.76 18.55
CA PRO A 60 8.57 9.91 18.97
C PRO A 60 7.89 10.63 17.80
N VAL A 61 7.53 9.90 16.75
CA VAL A 61 6.81 10.45 15.60
C VAL A 61 5.33 10.16 15.85
N SER A 62 4.59 11.20 16.17
CA SER A 62 3.13 11.21 16.25
C SER A 62 2.58 12.03 15.11
N LEU A 63 1.29 11.86 14.77
CA LEU A 63 0.58 12.65 13.74
C LEU A 63 0.69 14.17 13.92
N SER A 64 1.11 14.62 15.10
CA SER A 64 1.43 16.02 15.42
C SER A 64 2.78 16.51 14.89
N ASN A 65 3.57 15.66 14.21
CA ASN A 65 4.92 15.95 13.75
C ASN A 65 5.10 15.72 12.23
N LEU A 66 4.01 15.85 11.48
CA LEU A 66 3.94 15.86 10.01
C LEU A 66 3.93 17.28 9.48
#